data_AF-A0A6C2UNI1-F1
#
_entry.id   AF-A0A6C2UNI1-F1
#
_cell.length_a   1.000
_cell.length_b   1.000
_cell.length_c   1.000
_cell.angle_alpha   90.00
_cell.angle_beta   90.00
_cell.angle_gamma   90.00
#
_symmetry.space_group_name_H-M   'P 1'
#
loop_
_entity.id
_entity.type
_entity.pdbx_description
1 polymer ?
#
loop_
_entity_poly.entity_id
_entity_poly.type
_entity_poly.pdbx_seq_one_letter_code
_entity_poly.pdbx_strand_id
1 'polypeptide(L)'
;MKAKIIKTEEEYEAMLKRVEVLMDAEPATPEEEELELLGLLVESYEKEHYPIGLPTPIEAIEFAMDQKKLTQADMVQYLGSPSKVSEVLRGKRALSKTMIRKLVEGLGISPEILLEVEQYSKVSYLNPKPARLRVAEDGASYGKKTKIPKP
;
A
#
# COMPACT_ATOMS: atom_id res chain seq x y z
N MET A 1 29.68 0.44 -1.40
CA MET A 1 28.88 -0.78 -1.10
C MET A 1 29.08 -1.78 -2.26
N LYS A 2 28.45 -2.97 -2.30
CA LYS A 2 28.31 -3.71 -3.58
C LYS A 2 26.87 -3.60 -4.05
N ALA A 3 26.66 -2.92 -5.19
CA ALA A 3 25.37 -2.83 -5.84
C ALA A 3 24.82 -4.23 -6.20
N LYS A 4 23.53 -4.44 -5.96
CA LYS A 4 22.80 -5.67 -6.21
C LYS A 4 21.30 -5.34 -6.33
N ILE A 5 20.53 -6.23 -6.94
CA ILE A 5 19.07 -6.14 -6.90
C ILE A 5 18.61 -6.26 -5.43
N ILE A 6 17.83 -5.29 -4.96
CA ILE A 6 17.19 -5.27 -3.65
C ILE A 6 16.08 -6.32 -3.62
N LYS A 7 16.03 -7.14 -2.56
CA LYS A 7 15.03 -8.21 -2.40
C LYS A 7 14.36 -8.24 -1.03
N THR A 8 14.87 -7.46 -0.08
CA THR A 8 14.31 -7.37 1.28
C THR A 8 14.38 -5.94 1.79
N GLU A 9 13.57 -5.66 2.81
CA GLU A 9 13.47 -4.34 3.41
C GLU A 9 14.77 -3.88 4.08
N GLU A 10 15.53 -4.81 4.65
CA GLU A 10 16.83 -4.52 5.25
C GLU A 10 17.89 -4.17 4.20
N GLU A 11 17.77 -4.71 2.99
CA GLU A 11 18.63 -4.34 1.85
C GLU A 11 18.26 -2.95 1.31
N TYR A 12 16.97 -2.63 1.27
CA TYR A 12 16.44 -1.33 0.89
C TYR A 12 16.87 -0.22 1.86
N GLU A 13 16.63 -0.38 3.16
CA GLU A 13 17.10 0.54 4.20
C GLU A 13 18.62 0.78 4.15
N ALA A 14 19.39 -0.28 3.87
CA ALA A 14 20.85 -0.17 3.76
C ALA A 14 21.29 0.62 2.51
N MET A 15 20.55 0.51 1.40
CA MET A 15 20.80 1.35 0.21
C MET A 15 20.37 2.79 0.43
N LEU A 16 19.21 3.06 1.04
CA LEU A 16 18.79 4.42 1.39
C LEU A 16 19.84 5.16 2.22
N LYS A 17 20.38 4.51 3.26
CA LYS A 17 21.46 5.08 4.10
C LYS A 17 22.76 5.31 3.32
N ARG A 18 23.03 4.54 2.26
CA ARG A 18 24.20 4.77 1.39
C ARG A 18 23.95 5.90 0.40
N VAL A 19 22.75 6.01 -0.16
CA VAL A 19 22.29 7.12 -1.01
C VAL A 19 22.37 8.43 -0.25
N GLU A 20 21.85 8.48 0.99
CA GLU A 20 21.91 9.66 1.88
C GLU A 20 23.36 10.16 2.08
N VAL A 21 24.30 9.24 2.36
CA VAL A 21 25.73 9.56 2.50
C VAL A 21 26.40 10.02 1.20
N LEU A 22 25.82 9.72 0.04
CA LEU A 22 26.34 10.08 -1.28
C LEU A 22 25.66 11.31 -1.90
N MET A 23 24.64 11.91 -1.28
CA MET A 23 23.88 13.02 -1.89
C MET A 23 24.71 14.26 -2.19
N ASP A 24 25.79 14.49 -1.43
CA ASP A 24 26.74 15.60 -1.63
C ASP A 24 27.95 15.20 -2.50
N ALA A 25 27.86 14.13 -3.31
CA ALA A 25 28.93 13.72 -4.21
C ALA A 25 29.18 14.75 -5.32
N GLU A 26 30.45 15.05 -5.58
CA GLU A 26 30.85 15.96 -6.65
C GLU A 26 30.63 15.33 -8.04
N PRO A 27 30.29 16.11 -9.08
CA PRO A 27 30.06 15.57 -10.42
C PRO A 27 31.30 14.90 -11.05
N ALA A 28 31.04 13.93 -11.92
CA ALA A 28 32.03 13.08 -12.60
C ALA A 28 32.96 12.29 -11.64
N THR A 29 32.45 11.92 -10.46
CA THR A 29 33.15 11.07 -9.48
C THR A 29 32.62 9.63 -9.46
N PRO A 30 33.42 8.65 -9.02
CA PRO A 30 32.93 7.29 -8.73
C PRO A 30 31.80 7.26 -7.68
N GLU A 31 31.76 8.25 -6.80
CA GLU A 31 30.71 8.46 -5.81
C GLU A 31 29.38 8.89 -6.43
N GLU A 32 29.40 9.76 -7.46
CA GLU A 32 28.23 10.08 -8.29
C GLU A 32 27.76 8.85 -9.07
N GLU A 33 28.67 8.08 -9.68
CA GLU A 33 28.33 6.84 -10.39
C GLU A 33 27.72 5.77 -9.44
N GLU A 34 28.20 5.67 -8.19
CA GLU A 34 27.57 4.83 -7.16
C GLU A 34 26.18 5.37 -6.77
N LEU A 35 26.01 6.70 -6.65
CA LEU A 35 24.73 7.34 -6.33
C LEU A 35 23.68 7.08 -7.41
N GLU A 36 24.00 7.30 -8.69
CA GLU A 36 23.08 7.06 -9.81
C GLU A 36 22.60 5.60 -9.85
N LEU A 37 23.54 4.65 -9.72
CA LEU A 37 23.24 3.22 -9.75
C LEU A 37 22.38 2.79 -8.56
N LEU A 38 22.68 3.29 -7.36
CA LEU A 38 21.87 2.98 -6.17
C LEU A 38 20.49 3.64 -6.23
N GLY A 39 20.39 4.86 -6.76
CA GLY A 39 19.11 5.54 -7.00
C GLY A 39 18.19 4.74 -7.91
N LEU A 40 18.70 4.21 -9.03
CA LEU A 40 17.94 3.35 -9.94
C LEU A 40 17.47 2.04 -9.27
N LEU A 41 18.30 1.45 -8.41
CA LEU A 41 17.95 0.23 -7.68
C LEU A 41 16.88 0.48 -6.62
N VAL A 42 16.97 1.60 -5.89
CA VAL A 42 15.97 2.09 -4.94
C VAL A 42 14.65 2.35 -5.65
N GLU A 43 14.66 3.15 -6.72
CA GLU A 43 13.45 3.48 -7.52
C GLU A 43 12.78 2.21 -8.08
N SER A 44 13.57 1.23 -8.53
CA SER A 44 13.03 -0.05 -9.02
C SER A 44 12.37 -0.88 -7.90
N TYR A 45 12.90 -0.86 -6.69
CA TYR A 45 12.28 -1.54 -5.55
C TYR A 45 11.03 -0.80 -5.08
N GLU A 46 11.07 0.53 -4.99
CA GLU A 46 9.93 1.38 -4.64
C GLU A 46 8.76 1.21 -5.61
N LYS A 47 9.01 1.15 -6.93
CA LYS A 47 7.94 0.90 -7.92
C LYS A 47 7.19 -0.41 -7.70
N GLU A 48 7.84 -1.44 -7.15
CA GLU A 48 7.24 -2.74 -6.86
C GLU A 48 6.60 -2.81 -5.45
N HIS A 49 7.21 -2.16 -4.45
CA HIS A 49 6.87 -2.31 -3.03
C HIS A 49 6.09 -1.10 -2.44
N TYR A 50 6.33 0.10 -2.99
CA TYR A 50 5.71 1.38 -2.62
C TYR A 50 5.15 2.10 -3.86
N PRO A 51 4.27 1.47 -4.66
CA PRO A 51 3.72 2.10 -5.84
C PRO A 51 3.01 3.41 -5.45
N ILE A 52 3.38 4.51 -6.11
CA ILE A 52 2.75 5.82 -5.92
C ILE A 52 1.33 5.77 -6.50
N GLY A 53 0.41 5.27 -5.68
CA GLY A 53 -1.00 5.14 -6.00
C GLY A 53 -1.76 6.45 -5.90
N LEU A 54 -3.05 6.39 -6.24
CA LEU A 54 -3.99 7.37 -5.73
C LEU A 54 -4.03 7.25 -4.18
N PRO A 55 -4.23 8.36 -3.45
CA PRO A 55 -4.42 8.29 -2.00
C PRO A 55 -5.66 7.44 -1.70
N THR A 56 -5.66 6.72 -0.60
CA THR A 56 -6.85 5.99 -0.14
C THR A 56 -8.02 6.96 0.10
N PRO A 57 -9.29 6.48 0.10
CA PRO A 57 -10.43 7.30 0.45
C PRO A 57 -10.30 8.07 1.78
N ILE A 58 -9.55 7.55 2.75
CA ILE A 58 -9.35 8.17 4.06
C ILE A 58 -8.31 9.29 3.95
N GLU A 59 -7.14 9.03 3.37
CA GLU A 59 -6.09 10.04 3.17
C GLU A 59 -6.61 11.21 2.32
N ALA A 60 -7.42 10.95 1.31
CA ALA A 60 -8.05 11.98 0.50
C ALA A 60 -9.07 12.83 1.29
N ILE A 61 -9.78 12.23 2.25
CA ILE A 61 -10.68 12.95 3.16
C ILE A 61 -9.86 13.79 4.16
N GLU A 62 -8.83 13.23 4.77
CA GLU A 62 -8.00 13.92 5.76
C GLU A 62 -7.21 15.08 5.12
N PHE A 63 -6.69 14.88 3.91
CA PHE A 63 -6.10 15.94 3.10
C PHE A 63 -7.12 17.04 2.79
N ALA A 64 -8.33 16.69 2.35
CA ALA A 64 -9.38 17.68 2.10
C ALA A 64 -9.82 18.42 3.38
N MET A 65 -9.77 17.76 4.54
CA MET A 65 -10.00 18.38 5.85
C MET A 65 -8.91 19.39 6.19
N ASP A 66 -7.63 19.03 6.08
CA ASP A 66 -6.49 19.91 6.33
C ASP A 66 -6.55 21.17 5.45
N GLN A 67 -6.65 20.98 4.13
CA GLN A 67 -6.67 22.07 3.15
C GLN A 67 -7.84 23.05 3.33
N LYS A 68 -8.97 22.57 3.88
CA LYS A 68 -10.16 23.39 4.18
C LYS A 68 -10.29 23.74 5.68
N LYS A 69 -9.31 23.36 6.52
CA LYS A 69 -9.28 23.55 7.98
C LYS A 69 -10.53 23.01 8.71
N LEU A 70 -11.06 21.88 8.25
CA LEU A 70 -12.25 21.23 8.80
C LEU A 70 -11.91 20.32 9.98
N THR A 71 -12.74 20.36 11.01
CA THR A 71 -12.65 19.44 12.15
C THR A 71 -13.49 18.18 11.91
N GLN A 72 -13.29 17.14 12.74
CA GLN A 72 -14.18 15.97 12.72
C GLN A 72 -15.64 16.31 13.05
N ALA A 73 -15.91 17.43 13.74
CA ALA A 73 -17.27 17.89 13.99
C ALA A 73 -17.93 18.41 12.70
N ASP A 74 -17.17 19.13 11.85
CA ASP A 74 -17.68 19.65 10.58
C ASP A 74 -17.99 18.52 9.58
N MET A 75 -17.25 17.41 9.67
CA MET A 75 -17.44 16.22 8.82
C MET A 75 -18.78 15.49 9.03
N VAL A 76 -19.52 15.83 10.10
CA VAL A 76 -20.88 15.32 10.35
C VAL A 76 -21.82 15.56 9.16
N GLN A 77 -21.69 16.70 8.48
CA GLN A 77 -22.55 17.02 7.33
C GLN A 77 -22.37 16.03 6.15
N TYR A 78 -21.16 15.50 5.97
CA TYR A 78 -20.80 14.56 4.89
C TYR A 78 -21.00 13.09 5.32
N LEU A 79 -20.56 12.74 6.54
CA LEU A 79 -20.47 11.34 7.00
C LEU A 79 -21.62 10.91 7.94
N GLY A 80 -22.47 11.84 8.40
CA GLY A 80 -23.57 11.56 9.32
C GLY A 80 -23.17 11.80 10.78
N SER A 81 -23.49 10.88 11.70
CA SER A 81 -23.22 11.11 13.13
C SER A 81 -21.71 11.18 13.47
N PRO A 82 -21.31 11.82 14.59
CA PRO A 82 -19.91 11.85 15.04
C PRO A 82 -19.28 10.46 15.18
N SER A 83 -20.07 9.46 15.60
CA SER A 83 -19.64 8.06 15.63
C SER A 83 -19.29 7.53 14.22
N LYS A 84 -20.10 7.84 13.20
CA LYS A 84 -19.81 7.46 11.80
C LYS A 84 -18.56 8.18 11.26
N VAL A 85 -18.36 9.47 11.58
CA VAL A 85 -17.12 10.20 11.23
C VAL A 85 -15.91 9.44 11.77
N SER A 86 -15.92 9.17 13.08
CA SER A 86 -14.83 8.46 13.77
C SER A 86 -14.63 7.02 13.26
N GLU A 87 -15.69 6.32 12.86
CA GLU A 87 -15.59 4.96 12.29
C GLU A 87 -15.00 4.98 10.88
N VAL A 88 -15.36 5.96 10.05
CA VAL A 88 -14.85 6.12 8.68
C VAL A 88 -13.37 6.52 8.69
N LEU A 89 -13.01 7.58 9.43
CA LEU A 89 -11.61 8.05 9.50
C LEU A 89 -10.66 7.01 10.12
N ARG A 90 -11.18 6.08 10.94
CA ARG A 90 -10.40 4.95 11.48
C ARG A 90 -10.48 3.66 10.65
N GLY A 91 -11.02 3.72 9.42
CA GLY A 91 -11.16 2.55 8.53
C GLY A 91 -12.10 1.45 9.02
N LYS A 92 -12.85 1.67 10.10
CA LYS A 92 -13.79 0.68 10.68
C LYS A 92 -15.12 0.60 9.92
N ARG A 93 -15.41 1.57 9.06
CA ARG A 93 -16.63 1.66 8.25
C ARG A 93 -16.29 2.10 6.83
N ALA A 94 -16.68 1.29 5.84
CA ALA A 94 -16.64 1.68 4.44
C ALA A 94 -17.64 2.81 4.12
N LEU A 95 -17.29 3.66 3.15
CA LEU A 95 -18.15 4.75 2.69
C LEU A 95 -19.43 4.21 2.03
N SER A 96 -20.58 4.76 2.40
CA SER A 96 -21.84 4.52 1.69
C SER A 96 -21.93 5.37 0.43
N LYS A 97 -22.69 4.93 -0.58
CA LYS A 97 -22.96 5.72 -1.81
C LYS A 97 -23.44 7.15 -1.52
N THR A 98 -24.19 7.36 -0.44
CA THR A 98 -24.66 8.69 -0.01
C THR A 98 -23.55 9.54 0.60
N MET A 99 -22.61 8.94 1.34
CA MET A 99 -21.41 9.63 1.84
C MET A 99 -20.52 10.05 0.66
N ILE A 100 -20.28 9.14 -0.30
CA ILE A 100 -19.45 9.40 -1.49
C ILE A 100 -19.98 10.62 -2.25
N ARG A 101 -21.27 10.67 -2.60
CA ARG A 101 -21.86 11.84 -3.29
C ARG A 101 -21.61 13.15 -2.51
N LYS A 102 -21.87 13.15 -1.20
CA LYS A 102 -21.65 14.33 -0.35
C LYS A 102 -20.18 14.78 -0.28
N LEU A 103 -19.24 13.85 -0.30
CA LEU A 103 -17.79 14.15 -0.31
C LEU A 103 -17.35 14.70 -1.67
N VAL A 104 -17.85 14.15 -2.78
CA VAL A 104 -17.63 14.69 -4.14
C VAL A 104 -18.19 16.10 -4.24
N GLU A 105 -19.47 16.29 -3.91
CA GLU A 105 -20.19 17.57 -4.04
C GLU A 105 -19.66 18.65 -3.08
N GLY A 106 -19.34 18.29 -1.84
CA GLY A 106 -18.99 19.25 -0.79
C GLY A 106 -17.49 19.50 -0.62
N LEU A 107 -16.64 18.49 -0.85
CA LEU A 107 -15.19 18.60 -0.68
C LEU A 107 -14.43 18.62 -2.01
N GLY A 108 -15.04 18.18 -3.12
CA GLY A 108 -14.41 18.12 -4.44
C GLY A 108 -13.49 16.91 -4.64
N ILE A 109 -13.58 15.91 -3.76
CA ILE A 109 -12.74 14.70 -3.85
C ILE A 109 -13.21 13.87 -5.05
N SER A 110 -12.26 13.38 -5.87
CA SER A 110 -12.58 12.59 -7.06
C SER A 110 -13.44 11.36 -6.71
N PRO A 111 -14.52 11.07 -7.46
CA PRO A 111 -15.29 9.85 -7.30
C PRO A 111 -14.42 8.59 -7.45
N GLU A 112 -13.40 8.62 -8.31
CA GLU A 112 -12.50 7.49 -8.56
C GLU A 112 -11.73 7.09 -7.29
N ILE A 113 -11.21 8.07 -6.58
CA ILE A 113 -10.53 7.91 -5.28
C ILE A 113 -11.49 7.35 -4.23
N LEU A 114 -12.71 7.91 -4.13
CA LEU A 114 -13.68 7.49 -3.11
C LEU A 114 -14.38 6.15 -3.40
N LEU A 115 -14.35 5.71 -4.65
CA LEU A 115 -14.96 4.47 -5.11
C LEU A 115 -14.00 3.28 -5.10
N GLU A 116 -12.73 3.45 -4.68
CA GLU A 116 -11.67 2.43 -4.73
C GLU A 116 -12.20 1.01 -4.49
N VAL A 117 -12.36 0.28 -5.59
CA VAL A 117 -12.94 -1.07 -5.61
C VAL A 117 -11.83 -2.07 -5.30
N GLU A 118 -11.29 -1.99 -4.08
CA GLU A 118 -10.30 -2.94 -3.56
C GLU A 118 -9.04 -3.10 -4.46
N GLN A 119 -8.69 -2.11 -5.28
CA GLN A 119 -7.67 -2.32 -6.33
C GLN A 119 -6.26 -2.58 -5.78
N TYR A 120 -6.00 -2.24 -4.51
CA TYR A 120 -4.81 -2.64 -3.77
C TYR A 120 -4.94 -3.95 -2.96
N SER A 121 -6.12 -4.54 -2.79
CA SER A 121 -6.26 -5.86 -2.15
C SER A 121 -5.61 -6.98 -2.98
N LYS A 122 -5.40 -6.74 -4.29
CA LYS A 122 -4.70 -7.65 -5.21
C LYS A 122 -3.17 -7.60 -5.18
N VAL A 123 -2.53 -6.71 -4.41
CA VAL A 123 -1.06 -6.79 -4.20
C VAL A 123 -0.72 -7.98 -3.25
N SER A 124 -1.70 -8.52 -2.52
CA SER A 124 -1.56 -9.71 -1.68
C SER A 124 -1.21 -11.02 -2.42
N TYR A 125 -1.14 -11.01 -3.76
CA TYR A 125 -0.85 -12.19 -4.59
C TYR A 125 0.48 -12.14 -5.36
N LEU A 126 1.28 -11.07 -5.24
CA LEU A 126 2.62 -11.01 -5.86
C LEU A 126 3.74 -11.57 -4.98
N ASN A 127 3.44 -11.91 -3.73
CA ASN A 127 4.38 -12.60 -2.84
C ASN A 127 3.80 -13.96 -2.41
N PRO A 128 3.91 -15.02 -3.24
CA PRO A 128 3.68 -16.37 -2.76
C PRO A 128 4.70 -16.65 -1.66
N LYS A 129 4.22 -16.78 -0.41
CA LYS A 129 5.05 -17.27 0.71
C LYS A 129 5.89 -18.44 0.19
N PRO A 130 7.23 -18.44 0.33
CA PRO A 130 8.02 -19.56 -0.13
C PRO A 130 7.46 -20.81 0.52
N ALA A 131 6.86 -21.67 -0.30
CA ALA A 131 6.27 -22.91 0.16
C ALA A 131 7.40 -23.65 0.84
N ARG A 132 7.35 -23.77 2.18
CA ARG A 132 8.38 -24.46 2.95
C ARG A 132 8.60 -25.79 2.27
N LEU A 133 9.79 -25.98 1.72
CA LEU A 133 10.15 -27.18 0.98
C LEU A 133 10.20 -28.31 2.01
N ARG A 134 9.03 -28.90 2.29
CA ARG A 134 8.93 -30.18 2.96
C ARG A 134 9.53 -31.17 1.97
N VAL A 135 10.83 -31.42 2.15
CA VAL A 135 11.49 -32.62 1.66
C VAL A 135 10.61 -33.78 2.12
N ALA A 136 9.93 -34.40 1.17
CA ALA A 136 9.05 -35.51 1.42
C ALA A 136 9.91 -36.76 1.46
N GLU A 137 10.30 -37.18 2.66
CA GLU A 137 10.75 -38.55 2.87
C GLU A 137 9.51 -39.44 3.02
N ASP A 138 9.30 -40.24 1.98
CA ASP A 138 8.60 -41.52 1.86
C ASP A 138 7.57 -41.96 2.92
N GLY A 139 6.41 -42.43 2.43
CA GLY A 139 5.74 -43.57 3.05
C GLY A 139 4.20 -43.57 3.05
N ALA A 140 3.60 -44.27 2.06
CA ALA A 140 2.26 -44.90 2.11
C ALA A 140 1.02 -43.98 2.29
N SER A 141 -0.20 -44.36 1.89
CA SER A 141 -0.69 -45.30 0.87
C SER A 141 -2.14 -44.91 0.50
N TYR A 142 -2.66 -45.44 -0.61
CA TYR A 142 -3.97 -45.09 -1.19
C TYR A 142 -5.18 -45.46 -0.32
N GLY A 143 -6.22 -44.60 -0.33
CA GLY A 143 -7.56 -44.90 0.18
C GLY A 143 -8.65 -44.02 -0.43
N LYS A 144 -9.37 -44.52 -1.46
CA LYS A 144 -10.51 -43.83 -2.12
C LYS A 144 -11.81 -44.06 -1.33
N LYS A 145 -12.76 -43.08 -1.34
CA LYS A 145 -14.20 -43.31 -1.68
C LYS A 145 -15.10 -42.05 -1.66
N THR A 146 -16.22 -42.16 -2.39
CA THR A 146 -17.36 -41.24 -2.61
C THR A 146 -18.57 -41.58 -1.71
N LYS A 147 -19.64 -40.77 -1.50
CA LYS A 147 -20.14 -39.49 -2.08
C LYS A 147 -21.17 -38.82 -1.12
N ILE A 148 -21.38 -37.49 -1.24
CA ILE A 148 -22.66 -36.70 -1.28
C ILE A 148 -23.98 -37.40 -0.82
N PRO A 149 -24.99 -36.74 -0.16
CA PRO A 149 -25.07 -35.49 0.62
C PRO A 149 -25.84 -35.59 2.00
N LYS A 150 -26.11 -34.41 2.58
CA LYS A 150 -27.02 -34.04 3.70
C LYS A 150 -28.52 -34.41 3.54
N PRO A 151 -29.32 -34.34 4.63
CA PRO A 151 -30.05 -33.11 4.99
C PRO A 151 -29.36 -32.22 6.04
#